data_AF-A0A1I6I2E5-F1
#
_entry.id   AF-A0A1I6I2E5-F1
#
_cell.length_a   1.000
_cell.length_b   1.000
_cell.length_c   1.000
_cell.angle_alpha   90.00
_cell.angle_beta   90.00
_cell.angle_gamma   90.00
#
_symmetry.space_group_name_H-M   'P 1'
#
loop_
_entity.id
_entity.type
_entity.pdbx_description
1 polymer ?
#
loop_
_entity_poly.entity_id
_entity_poly.type
_entity_poly.pdbx_seq_one_letter_code
_entity_poly.pdbx_strand_id
1 'polypeptide(L)'
;MHTTSLQEFQTHSHQLMSLTAEQAATEARHWIMADDTDNLEQLVAQLQQQPFIAAAQIQNRYGQSIATSLQQTESDQVQQALVLVEEVIDDGKVVGYLTLTVDESLLLEAPVRTHEYLTFYGQFLLGFAVLAGIFMAITFNRWRYKRVAINHPTE
;
A
#
# COMPACT_ATOMS: atom_id res chain seq x y z
N MET A 1 -23.59 -0.12 -2.55
CA MET A 1 -22.95 1.10 -2.01
C MET A 1 -21.44 0.94 -1.78
N HIS A 2 -20.74 0.02 -2.48
CA HIS A 2 -19.30 -0.23 -2.26
C HIS A 2 -18.37 0.37 -3.34
N THR A 3 -18.91 0.72 -4.52
CA THR A 3 -18.11 1.22 -5.65
C THR A 3 -17.58 2.64 -5.44
N THR A 4 -18.27 3.47 -4.66
CA THR A 4 -17.86 4.86 -4.41
C THR A 4 -16.56 4.94 -3.61
N SER A 5 -16.36 4.07 -2.62
CA SER A 5 -15.18 4.11 -1.75
C SER A 5 -13.87 3.76 -2.46
N LEU A 6 -13.90 2.82 -3.41
CA LEU A 6 -12.72 2.42 -4.17
C LEU A 6 -12.33 3.50 -5.19
N GLN A 7 -13.32 4.09 -5.86
CA GLN A 7 -13.09 5.18 -6.82
C GLN A 7 -12.59 6.47 -6.14
N GLU A 8 -13.08 6.77 -4.94
CA GLU A 8 -12.63 7.90 -4.13
C GLU A 8 -11.20 7.68 -3.62
N PHE A 9 -10.87 6.46 -3.19
CA PHE A 9 -9.51 6.08 -2.81
C PHE A 9 -8.51 6.17 -3.98
N GLN A 10 -8.90 5.69 -5.16
CA GLN A 10 -8.11 5.82 -6.38
C GLN A 10 -7.81 7.29 -6.66
N THR A 11 -8.86 8.13 -6.69
CA THR A 11 -8.73 9.56 -6.99
C THR A 11 -7.80 10.27 -5.99
N HIS A 12 -7.96 9.98 -4.70
CA HIS A 12 -7.09 10.54 -3.66
C HIS A 12 -5.64 10.07 -3.82
N SER A 13 -5.42 8.81 -4.19
CA SER A 13 -4.08 8.27 -4.41
C SER A 13 -3.41 8.91 -5.62
N HIS A 14 -4.13 9.11 -6.72
CA HIS A 14 -3.62 9.87 -7.87
C HIS A 14 -3.23 11.30 -7.48
N GLN A 15 -4.05 11.98 -6.67
CA GLN A 15 -3.73 13.33 -6.18
C GLN A 15 -2.44 13.35 -5.36
N LEU A 16 -2.26 12.39 -4.44
CA LEU A 16 -1.02 12.27 -3.67
C LEU A 16 0.19 11.99 -4.55
N MET A 17 0.06 11.13 -5.55
CA MET A 17 1.14 10.84 -6.49
C MET A 17 1.50 12.06 -7.34
N SER A 18 0.50 12.83 -7.78
CA SER A 18 0.71 14.10 -8.50
C SER A 18 1.46 15.12 -7.66
N LEU A 19 1.07 15.31 -6.39
CA LEU A 19 1.76 16.22 -5.47
C LEU A 19 3.20 15.77 -5.18
N THR A 20 3.41 14.46 -5.08
CA THR A 20 4.76 13.88 -4.91
C THR A 20 5.63 14.16 -6.12
N ALA A 21 5.07 14.01 -7.33
CA ALA A 21 5.76 14.34 -8.58
C ALA A 21 6.10 15.83 -8.66
N GLU A 22 5.17 16.73 -8.32
CA GLU A 22 5.37 18.19 -8.31
C GLU A 22 6.48 18.60 -7.32
N GLN A 23 6.46 18.03 -6.12
CA GLN A 23 7.49 18.30 -5.11
C GLN A 23 8.86 17.81 -5.58
N ALA A 24 8.93 16.59 -6.11
CA ALA A 24 10.17 16.03 -6.63
C ALA A 24 10.69 16.81 -7.85
N ALA A 25 9.81 17.31 -8.73
CA ALA A 25 10.18 18.17 -9.85
C ALA A 25 10.75 19.51 -9.37
N THR A 26 10.17 20.08 -8.31
CA THR A 26 10.69 21.31 -7.68
C THR A 26 12.07 21.12 -7.08
N GLU A 27 12.34 19.96 -6.46
CA GLU A 27 13.66 19.60 -5.95
C GLU A 27 14.65 19.34 -7.09
N ALA A 28 14.23 18.58 -8.11
CA ALA A 28 15.03 18.32 -9.31
C ALA A 28 15.45 19.61 -10.02
N ARG A 29 14.60 20.64 -10.04
CA ARG A 29 14.94 21.97 -10.58
C ARG A 29 16.22 22.51 -9.97
N HIS A 30 16.34 22.44 -8.64
CA HIS A 30 17.48 23.01 -7.93
C HIS A 30 18.79 22.31 -8.35
N TRP A 31 18.76 20.98 -8.48
CA TRP A 31 19.91 20.18 -8.84
C TRP A 31 20.25 20.21 -10.34
N ILE A 32 19.24 20.29 -11.22
CA ILE A 32 19.44 20.53 -12.66
C ILE A 32 20.13 21.87 -12.90
N MET A 33 19.75 22.92 -12.15
CA MET A 33 20.39 24.24 -12.25
C MET A 33 21.82 24.26 -11.73
N ALA A 34 22.12 23.42 -10.74
CA ALA A 34 23.45 23.27 -10.17
C ALA A 34 24.35 22.32 -11.00
N ASP A 35 23.82 21.66 -12.04
CA ASP A 35 24.47 20.57 -12.78
C ASP A 35 24.96 19.44 -11.84
N ASP A 36 24.19 19.21 -10.77
CA ASP A 36 24.52 18.27 -9.70
C ASP A 36 23.84 16.92 -9.96
N THR A 37 24.51 16.09 -10.75
CA THR A 37 24.00 14.76 -11.12
C THR A 37 23.92 13.81 -9.93
N ASP A 38 24.81 13.94 -8.94
CA ASP A 38 24.86 13.06 -7.78
C ASP A 38 23.60 13.23 -6.92
N ASN A 39 23.17 14.48 -6.69
CA ASN A 39 21.94 14.76 -5.97
C ASN A 39 20.68 14.37 -6.77
N LEU A 40 20.73 14.46 -8.10
CA LEU A 40 19.64 13.95 -8.96
C LEU A 40 19.51 12.43 -8.87
N GLU A 41 20.62 11.70 -8.89
CA GLU A 41 20.65 10.24 -8.68
C GLU A 41 20.13 9.86 -7.30
N GLN A 42 20.53 10.60 -6.26
CA GLN A 42 20.01 10.39 -4.92
C GLN A 42 18.50 10.65 -4.84
N LEU A 43 17.99 11.67 -5.51
CA LEU A 43 16.56 11.97 -5.57
C LEU A 43 15.77 10.82 -6.21
N VAL A 44 16.17 10.33 -7.39
CA VAL A 44 15.48 9.18 -8.02
C VAL A 44 15.62 7.90 -7.20
N ALA A 45 16.73 7.69 -6.49
CA ALA A 45 16.90 6.57 -5.59
C ALA A 45 15.98 6.65 -4.36
N GLN A 46 15.79 7.85 -3.79
CA GLN A 46 14.86 8.06 -2.68
C GLN A 46 13.40 7.85 -3.10
N LEU A 47 13.04 8.32 -4.31
CA LEU A 47 11.71 8.07 -4.87
C LEU A 47 11.47 6.58 -5.06
N GLN A 48 12.47 5.82 -5.52
CA GLN A 48 12.37 4.38 -5.67
C GLN A 48 12.20 3.63 -4.32
N GLN A 49 12.65 4.19 -3.20
CA GLN A 49 12.42 3.56 -1.88
C GLN A 49 10.94 3.56 -1.47
N GLN A 50 10.09 4.33 -2.16
CA GLN A 50 8.65 4.31 -1.91
C GLN A 50 8.02 3.03 -2.46
N PRO A 51 7.18 2.32 -1.69
CA PRO A 51 6.71 0.97 -2.02
C PRO A 51 5.84 0.87 -3.27
N PHE A 52 5.37 1.99 -3.82
CA PHE A 52 4.50 2.04 -4.99
C PHE A 52 5.23 2.52 -6.26
N ILE A 53 6.45 3.05 -6.12
CA ILE A 53 7.21 3.61 -7.25
C ILE A 53 8.11 2.51 -7.83
N ALA A 54 7.77 2.03 -9.02
CA ALA A 54 8.53 1.01 -9.72
C ALA A 54 9.80 1.57 -10.38
N ALA A 55 9.73 2.81 -10.89
CA ALA A 55 10.87 3.51 -11.48
C ALA A 55 10.68 5.04 -11.42
N ALA A 56 11.78 5.76 -11.28
CA ALA A 56 11.86 7.21 -11.39
C ALA A 56 12.99 7.59 -12.36
N GLN A 57 12.74 8.59 -13.21
CA GLN A 57 13.70 9.08 -14.18
C GLN A 57 13.61 10.59 -14.30
N ILE A 58 14.75 11.26 -14.39
CA ILE A 58 14.86 12.68 -14.66
C ILE A 58 15.53 12.85 -16.03
N GLN A 59 14.88 13.64 -16.88
CA GLN A 59 15.34 13.94 -18.23
C GLN A 59 15.60 15.44 -18.37
N ASN A 60 16.56 15.82 -19.20
CA ASN A 60 16.78 17.21 -19.56
C ASN A 60 15.70 17.72 -20.54
N ARG A 61 15.72 19.02 -20.85
CA ARG A 61 14.81 19.64 -21.85
C ARG A 61 14.85 19.03 -23.26
N TYR A 62 15.84 18.19 -23.56
CA TYR A 62 15.98 17.48 -24.83
C TYR A 62 15.50 16.02 -24.76
N GLY A 63 14.97 15.58 -23.61
CA GLY A 63 14.55 14.21 -23.38
C GLY A 63 15.70 13.22 -23.12
N GLN A 64 16.92 13.72 -22.86
CA GLN A 64 18.04 12.86 -22.50
C GLN A 64 18.00 12.57 -21.00
N SER A 65 18.18 11.30 -20.64
CA SER A 65 18.23 10.87 -19.25
C SER A 65 19.43 11.51 -18.54
N ILE A 66 19.19 12.21 -17.44
CA ILE A 66 20.23 12.72 -16.54
C ILE A 66 20.40 11.75 -15.37
N ALA A 67 19.31 11.28 -14.78
CA ALA A 67 19.31 10.36 -13.66
C ALA A 67 18.19 9.32 -13.80
N THR A 68 18.46 8.07 -13.42
CA THR A 68 17.51 6.97 -13.51
C THR A 68 17.67 6.04 -12.32
N SER A 69 16.57 5.69 -11.66
CA SER A 69 16.56 4.63 -10.65
C SER A 69 16.64 3.26 -11.31
N LEU A 70 17.41 2.32 -10.75
CA LEU A 70 17.43 0.94 -11.24
C LEU A 70 16.05 0.31 -11.06
N GLN A 71 15.38 -0.12 -12.13
CA GLN A 71 14.07 -0.74 -12.04
C GLN A 71 14.09 -1.90 -11.02
N GLN A 72 13.20 -1.87 -10.03
CA GLN A 72 13.12 -2.92 -9.02
C GLN A 72 12.77 -4.24 -9.72
N THR A 73 13.79 -5.10 -9.87
CA THR A 73 13.76 -6.31 -10.71
C THR A 73 12.78 -7.37 -10.20
N GLU A 74 12.16 -7.18 -9.04
CA GLU A 74 11.14 -8.10 -8.51
C GLU A 74 9.76 -7.91 -9.19
N SER A 75 9.52 -6.78 -9.87
CA SER A 75 8.29 -6.56 -10.65
C SER A 75 8.57 -6.68 -12.15
N ASP A 76 8.96 -7.88 -12.59
CA ASP A 76 8.96 -8.26 -14.03
C ASP A 76 7.54 -8.26 -14.63
N GLN A 77 6.53 -7.90 -13.83
CA GLN A 77 5.14 -7.79 -14.22
C GLN A 77 4.49 -6.57 -13.56
N VAL A 78 4.92 -5.36 -13.93
CA VAL A 78 4.06 -4.18 -13.72
C VAL A 78 2.83 -4.36 -14.61
N GLN A 79 1.80 -5.00 -14.07
CA GLN A 79 0.59 -5.39 -14.82
C GLN A 79 -0.26 -4.17 -15.15
N GLN A 80 -0.21 -3.12 -14.32
CA GLN A 80 -0.86 -1.83 -14.51
C GLN A 80 0.09 -0.72 -14.03
N ALA A 81 0.73 -0.05 -14.99
CA ALA A 81 1.66 1.05 -14.74
C ALA A 81 0.94 2.38 -14.88
N LEU A 82 0.91 3.18 -13.82
CA LEU A 82 0.56 4.59 -13.92
C LEU A 82 1.85 5.38 -14.15
N VAL A 83 1.96 6.02 -15.31
CA VAL A 83 3.09 6.89 -15.63
C VAL A 83 2.68 8.34 -15.38
N LEU A 84 3.34 8.99 -14.43
CA LEU A 84 3.22 10.43 -14.18
C LEU A 84 4.43 11.14 -14.79
N VAL A 85 4.17 12.21 -15.53
CA VAL A 85 5.21 13.06 -16.10
C VAL A 85 4.98 14.47 -15.60
N GLU A 86 5.96 15.02 -14.91
CA GLU A 86 5.92 16.37 -14.36
C GLU A 86 7.00 17.24 -15.01
N GLU A 87 6.63 18.47 -15.37
CA GLU A 87 7.56 19.42 -15.96
C GLU A 87 8.43 20.06 -14.88
N VAL A 88 9.74 20.07 -15.10
CA VAL A 88 10.65 20.84 -14.26
C VAL A 88 10.73 22.25 -14.84
N ILE A 89 10.15 23.24 -14.17
CA ILE A 89 10.05 24.62 -14.64
C ILE A 89 10.96 25.54 -13.82
N ASP A 90 11.79 26.31 -14.52
CA ASP A 90 12.62 27.37 -13.95
C ASP A 90 12.37 28.70 -14.67
N ASP A 91 12.04 29.76 -13.92
CA ASP A 91 11.68 31.08 -14.45
C ASP A 91 10.71 31.05 -15.65
N GLY A 92 9.74 30.13 -15.60
CA GLY A 92 8.72 29.96 -16.65
C GLY A 92 9.19 29.20 -17.89
N LYS A 93 10.36 28.56 -17.86
CA LYS A 93 10.89 27.70 -18.92
C LYS A 93 11.02 26.27 -18.44
N VAL A 94 10.67 25.32 -19.30
CA VAL A 94 10.89 23.90 -19.04
C VAL A 94 12.38 23.60 -19.19
N VAL A 95 12.98 23.06 -18.13
CA VAL A 95 14.41 22.72 -18.07
C VAL A 95 14.65 21.21 -18.01
N GLY A 96 13.60 20.44 -17.70
CA GLY A 96 13.61 19.00 -17.71
C GLY A 96 12.23 18.41 -17.46
N TYR A 97 12.18 17.09 -17.34
CA TYR A 97 10.99 16.32 -17.06
C TYR A 97 11.31 15.26 -16.00
N LEU A 98 10.43 15.11 -15.03
CA LEU A 98 10.45 14.00 -14.08
C LEU A 98 9.39 12.98 -14.51
N THR A 99 9.81 11.75 -14.72
CA THR A 99 8.91 10.62 -15.03
C THR A 99 8.90 9.66 -13.86
N LEU A 100 7.72 9.41 -13.30
CA LEU A 100 7.47 8.41 -12.28
C LEU A 100 6.63 7.28 -12.86
N THR A 101 7.06 6.05 -12.65
CA THR A 101 6.29 4.85 -12.97
C THR A 101 5.83 4.24 -11.65
N VAL A 102 4.52 4.21 -11.45
CA VAL A 102 3.87 3.69 -10.25
C VAL A 102 3.19 2.37 -10.58
N ASP A 103 3.37 1.38 -9.71
CA ASP A 103 2.64 0.10 -9.79
C ASP A 103 1.27 0.27 -9.15
N GLU A 104 0.24 0.40 -9.98
CA GLU A 104 -1.12 0.66 -9.54
C GLU A 104 -1.70 -0.54 -8.77
N SER A 105 -1.22 -1.76 -9.05
CA SER A 105 -1.68 -2.96 -8.36
C SER A 105 -1.31 -2.93 -6.87
N LEU A 106 -0.08 -2.53 -6.56
CA LEU A 106 0.42 -2.37 -5.18
C LEU A 106 -0.29 -1.23 -4.44
N LEU A 107 -0.62 -0.16 -5.17
CA LEU A 107 -1.33 1.00 -4.63
C LEU A 107 -2.76 0.64 -4.19
N LEU A 108 -3.41 -0.30 -4.88
CA LEU A 108 -4.79 -0.73 -4.62
C LEU A 108 -4.91 -1.98 -3.72
N GLU A 109 -3.84 -2.75 -3.53
CA GLU A 109 -3.85 -3.94 -2.66
C GLU A 109 -3.80 -3.63 -1.15
N ALA A 110 -3.16 -2.52 -0.75
CA ALA A 110 -2.94 -2.19 0.66
C ALA A 110 -4.22 -2.12 1.52
N PRO A 111 -5.36 -1.56 1.03
CA PRO A 111 -6.62 -1.57 1.77
C PRO A 111 -7.30 -2.95 1.84
N VAL A 112 -7.13 -3.80 0.83
CA VAL A 112 -7.82 -5.09 0.71
C VAL A 112 -7.33 -6.09 1.77
N ARG A 113 -6.01 -6.16 1.99
CA ARG A 113 -5.45 -7.08 2.99
C ARG A 113 -5.92 -6.78 4.41
N THR A 114 -6.18 -5.51 4.74
CA THR A 114 -6.64 -5.13 6.08
C THR A 114 -8.04 -5.67 6.38
N HIS A 115 -8.91 -5.78 5.38
CA HIS A 115 -10.25 -6.34 5.53
C HIS A 115 -10.26 -7.89 5.59
N GLU A 116 -9.41 -8.55 4.81
CA GLU A 116 -9.25 -10.01 4.92
C GLU A 116 -8.68 -10.42 6.28
N TYR A 117 -7.75 -9.63 6.82
CA TYR A 117 -7.16 -9.88 8.13
C TYR A 117 -8.21 -9.83 9.25
N LEU A 118 -9.12 -8.85 9.24
CA LEU A 118 -10.21 -8.77 10.22
C LEU A 118 -11.22 -9.92 10.07
N THR A 119 -11.54 -10.31 8.84
CA THR A 119 -12.52 -11.37 8.57
C THR A 119 -11.98 -12.75 8.99
N PHE A 120 -10.69 -13.01 8.74
CA PHE A 120 -10.04 -14.26 9.12
C PHE A 120 -10.03 -14.43 10.65
N TYR A 121 -9.56 -13.43 11.41
CA TYR A 121 -9.54 -13.50 12.88
C TYR A 121 -10.93 -13.53 13.51
N GLY A 122 -11.92 -12.85 12.90
CA GLY A 122 -13.32 -12.90 13.34
C GLY A 122 -13.91 -14.30 13.31
N GLN A 123 -13.56 -15.11 12.29
CA GLN A 123 -14.02 -16.50 12.17
C GLN A 123 -13.43 -17.40 13.25
N PHE A 124 -12.14 -17.22 13.62
CA PHE A 124 -11.54 -17.98 14.72
C PHE A 124 -12.17 -17.62 16.07
N LEU A 125 -12.40 -16.34 16.35
CA LEU A 125 -13.08 -15.90 17.57
C LEU A 125 -14.50 -16.48 17.68
N LEU A 126 -15.25 -16.49 16.58
CA LEU A 126 -16.57 -17.09 16.53
C LEU A 126 -16.52 -18.61 16.76
N GLY A 127 -15.55 -19.30 16.14
CA GLY A 127 -15.31 -20.73 16.36
C GLY A 127 -14.98 -21.06 17.82
N PHE A 128 -14.09 -20.27 18.44
CA PHE A 128 -13.76 -20.41 19.86
C PHE A 128 -14.96 -20.14 20.77
N ALA A 129 -15.79 -19.14 20.46
CA ALA A 129 -16.99 -18.84 21.23
C ALA A 129 -18.00 -19.99 21.21
N VAL A 130 -18.21 -20.62 20.04
CA VAL A 130 -19.09 -21.78 19.90
C VAL A 130 -18.55 -22.98 20.70
N LEU A 131 -17.25 -23.28 20.59
CA LEU A 131 -16.63 -24.36 21.35
C LEU A 131 -16.73 -24.12 22.86
N ALA A 132 -16.45 -22.90 23.32
CA ALA A 132 -16.57 -22.52 24.73
C ALA A 132 -18.02 -22.69 25.23
N GLY A 133 -19.02 -22.31 24.43
CA GLY A 133 -20.43 -22.51 24.75
C GLY A 133 -20.80 -23.99 24.90
N ILE A 134 -20.32 -24.85 23.99
CA ILE A 134 -20.54 -26.30 24.05
C ILE A 134 -19.88 -26.90 25.31
N PHE A 135 -18.63 -26.52 25.60
CA PHE A 135 -17.92 -26.99 26.79
C PHE A 135 -18.60 -26.54 28.10
N MET A 136 -19.09 -25.30 28.17
CA MET A 136 -19.89 -24.83 29.30
C MET A 136 -21.17 -25.65 29.45
N ALA A 137 -21.92 -25.86 28.37
CA ALA A 137 -23.17 -26.62 28.40
C ALA A 137 -22.96 -28.07 28.86
N ILE A 138 -21.93 -28.76 28.33
CA ILE A 138 -21.59 -30.14 28.72
C ILE A 138 -21.15 -30.20 30.19
N THR A 139 -20.30 -29.26 30.63
CA THR A 139 -19.80 -29.21 32.01
C THR A 139 -20.95 -29.01 33.00
N PHE A 140 -21.87 -28.09 32.70
CA PHE A 140 -23.04 -27.82 33.52
C PHE A 140 -23.99 -29.03 33.58
N ASN A 141 -24.22 -29.68 32.43
CA ASN A 141 -25.06 -30.88 32.35
C ASN A 141 -24.47 -32.02 33.20
N ARG A 142 -23.17 -32.28 33.07
CA ARG A 142 -22.46 -33.32 33.84
C ARG A 142 -22.45 -33.03 35.35
N TRP A 143 -22.32 -31.77 35.77
CA TRP A 143 -22.44 -31.38 37.17
C TRP A 143 -23.85 -31.57 37.74
N ARG A 144 -24.89 -31.26 36.95
CA ARG A 144 -26.28 -31.48 37.35
C ARG A 144 -26.58 -32.97 37.57
N TYR A 145 -26.18 -33.84 36.63
CA TYR A 145 -26.40 -35.28 36.76
C TYR A 145 -25.64 -35.91 37.94
N LYS A 146 -24.43 -35.43 38.26
CA LYS A 146 -23.71 -35.87 39.46
C LYS A 146 -24.43 -35.52 40.76
N ARG A 147 -25.14 -34.38 40.84
CA ARG A 147 -25.93 -34.02 42.02
C ARG A 147 -27.22 -34.84 42.14
N VAL A 148 -27.84 -35.22 41.03
CA VAL A 148 -29.04 -36.07 41.04
C VAL A 148 -28.72 -37.50 41.46
N ALA A 149 -27.56 -38.04 41.05
CA ALA A 149 -27.15 -39.41 41.41
C ALA A 149 -26.81 -39.60 42.90
N ILE A 150 -26.58 -38.52 43.67
CA ILE A 150 -26.25 -38.60 45.10
C ILE A 150 -27.52 -38.62 45.98
N ASN A 151 -28.70 -38.32 45.42
CA ASN A 151 -29.96 -38.20 46.16
C ASN A 151 -30.90 -39.41 46.06
N HIS A 152 -30.45 -40.54 45.54
CA HIS A 152 -31.19 -41.81 45.61
C HIS A 152 -30.46 -42.80 46.51
N PRO A 153 -30.77 -42.86 47.82
CA PRO A 153 -30.52 -44.08 48.58
C PRO A 153 -31.47 -45.14 48.01
N THR A 154 -30.90 -46.23 47.52
CA THR A 154 -31.60 -47.50 47.30
C THR A 154 -32.22 -47.94 48.62
N GLU A 155 -33.55 -47.97 48.69
CA GLU A 155 -34.27 -48.86 49.60
C GLU A 155 -34.07 -50.31 49.18
#